data_AF-A0A9D4UR69-F1
#
_entry.id   AF-A0A9D4UR69-F1
#
_cell.length_a   1.000
_cell.length_b   1.000
_cell.length_c   1.000
_cell.angle_alpha   90.00
_cell.angle_beta   90.00
_cell.angle_gamma   90.00
#
_symmetry.space_group_name_H-M   'P 1'
#
loop_
_entity.id
_entity.type
_entity.pdbx_description
1 polymer ?
#
loop_
_entity_poly.entity_id
_entity_poly.type
_entity_poly.pdbx_seq_one_letter_code
_entity_poly.pdbx_strand_id
1 'polypeptide(L)'
;MGSATFFGAAFGLACQFYSNGIRKQPLMRHPWEHVLLISIGIVAANALANWEEKLQADVEKLTKENAEINRSRFKGIPLVFLVPL
;
A
#
# COMPACT_ATOMS: atom_id res chain seq x y z
N MET A 1 14.55 -1.31 3.81
CA MET A 1 14.16 -1.79 5.16
C MET A 1 14.19 -0.70 6.23
N GLY A 2 15.27 0.10 6.35
CA GLY A 2 15.35 1.15 7.37
C GLY A 2 14.31 2.28 7.26
N SER A 3 13.97 2.69 6.03
CA SER A 3 12.97 3.74 5.78
C SER A 3 11.55 3.32 6.21
N ALA A 4 11.08 2.15 5.79
CA ALA A 4 9.75 1.63 6.15
C ALA A 4 9.60 1.47 7.67
N THR A 5 10.64 0.98 8.35
CA THR A 5 10.67 0.84 9.81
C THR A 5 10.59 2.21 10.50
N PHE A 6 11.34 3.20 10.01
CA PHE A 6 11.30 4.56 10.53
C PHE A 6 9.94 5.22 10.33
N PHE A 7 9.33 5.08 9.14
CA PHE A 7 7.99 5.58 8.86
C PHE A 7 6.94 4.89 9.74
N GLY A 8 7.02 3.57 9.91
CA GLY A 8 6.12 2.82 10.80
C GLY A 8 6.23 3.27 12.26
N ALA A 9 7.45 3.48 12.76
CA ALA A 9 7.69 3.96 14.10
C ALA A 9 7.19 5.41 14.32
N ALA A 10 7.49 6.31 13.38
CA ALA A 10 7.05 7.70 13.43
C ALA A 10 5.52 7.81 13.33
N PHE A 11 4.88 6.99 12.49
CA PHE A 11 3.43 6.93 12.35
C PHE A 11 2.77 6.39 13.64
N GLY A 12 3.34 5.36 14.26
CA GLY A 12 2.89 4.84 15.55
C GLY A 12 2.95 5.90 16.66
N LEU A 13 4.04 6.66 16.74
CA LEU A 13 4.16 7.79 17.68
C LEU A 13 3.19 8.92 17.36
N ALA A 14 3.04 9.31 16.09
CA ALA A 14 2.13 10.37 15.68
C ALA A 14 0.69 10.02 16.03
N CYS A 15 0.28 8.77 15.85
CA CYS A 15 -1.07 8.30 16.18
C CYS A 15 -1.33 8.36 17.69
N GLN A 16 -0.34 8.03 18.52
CA GLN A 16 -0.46 8.17 19.98
C GLN A 16 -0.46 9.62 20.45
N PHE A 17 0.39 10.47 19.89
CA PHE A 17 0.37 11.90 20.20
C PHE A 17 -0.93 12.58 19.77
N TYR A 18 -1.50 12.16 18.64
CA TYR A 18 -2.81 12.63 18.19
C TYR A 18 -3.93 12.21 19.15
N SER A 19 -3.95 10.95 19.58
CA SER A 19 -4.92 10.43 20.56
C SER A 19 -4.87 11.21 21.88
N ASN A 20 -3.66 11.46 22.39
CA ASN A 20 -3.46 12.19 23.65
C ASN A 20 -3.76 13.69 23.51
N GLY A 21 -3.49 14.27 22.33
CA GLY A 21 -3.79 15.66 22.00
C GLY A 21 -5.30 15.95 21.97
N ILE A 22 -6.10 15.06 21.37
CA ILE A 22 -7.57 15.19 21.35
C ILE A 22 -8.14 15.13 22.77
N ARG A 23 -7.57 14.28 23.63
CA ARG A 23 -8.01 14.13 25.02
C ARG A 23 -7.52 15.25 25.95
N LYS A 24 -6.78 16.24 25.44
CA LYS A 24 -6.12 17.32 26.21
C LYS A 24 -5.27 16.79 27.38
N GLN A 25 -4.71 15.60 27.24
CA GLN A 25 -3.89 14.98 28.28
C GLN A 25 -2.40 15.21 28.01
N PRO A 26 -1.54 15.22 29.05
CA PRO A 26 -0.09 15.34 28.85
C PRO A 26 0.40 14.24 27.90
N LEU A 27 1.15 14.63 26.87
CA LEU A 27 1.48 13.78 25.70
C LEU A 27 2.08 12.41 26.06
N MET A 28 2.80 12.32 27.19
CA MET A 28 3.53 11.12 27.63
C MET A 28 2.96 10.50 28.91
N ARG A 29 1.63 10.56 29.12
CA ARG A 29 1.03 10.00 30.35
C ARG A 29 1.32 8.50 30.54
N HIS A 30 1.36 7.73 29.46
CA HIS A 30 1.64 6.29 29.45
C HIS A 30 2.74 5.95 28.43
N PRO A 31 4.03 6.02 28.79
CA PRO A 31 5.15 5.83 27.86
C PRO A 31 5.19 4.44 27.22
N TRP A 32 4.66 3.41 27.88
CA TRP A 32 4.61 2.05 27.34
C TRP A 32 3.61 1.90 26.18
N GLU A 33 2.54 2.69 26.15
CA GLU A 33 1.55 2.66 25.07
C GLU A 33 2.16 3.18 23.76
N HIS A 34 3.10 4.13 23.87
CA HIS A 34 3.89 4.62 22.75
C HIS A 34 4.80 3.54 22.18
N VAL A 35 5.50 2.80 23.04
CA VAL A 35 6.38 1.69 22.62
C VAL A 35 5.58 0.57 21.95
N LEU A 36 4.40 0.24 22.48
CA LEU A 36 3.50 -0.72 21.85
C LEU A 36 3.05 -0.25 20.46
N LEU A 37 2.56 0.99 20.31
CA LEU A 37 2.08 1.46 19.01
C LEU A 37 3.21 1.65 17.99
N ILE A 38 4.42 2.02 18.42
CA ILE A 38 5.62 2.02 17.58
C ILE A 38 5.91 0.62 17.06
N SER A 39 5.90 -0.39 17.93
CA SER A 39 6.20 -1.77 17.55
C SER A 39 5.16 -2.31 16.56
N ILE A 40 3.88 -1.99 16.77
CA ILE A 40 2.79 -2.32 15.85
C ILE A 40 2.98 -1.58 14.52
N GLY A 41 3.33 -0.29 14.56
CA GLY A 41 3.58 0.53 13.38
C GLY A 41 4.74 0.00 12.52
N ILE A 42 5.81 -0.49 13.14
CA ILE A 42 6.95 -1.12 12.45
C ILE A 42 6.51 -2.41 11.74
N VAL A 43 5.79 -3.29 12.43
CA VAL A 43 5.32 -4.55 11.83
C VAL A 43 4.36 -4.27 10.68
N ALA A 44 3.44 -3.33 10.86
CA ALA A 44 2.49 -2.91 9.83
C ALA A 44 3.20 -2.32 8.60
N ALA A 45 4.20 -1.46 8.79
CA ALA A 45 4.94 -0.87 7.67
C ALA A 45 5.75 -1.92 6.89
N ASN A 46 6.36 -2.89 7.58
CA ASN A 46 7.05 -4.00 6.91
C ASN A 46 6.07 -4.92 6.17
N ALA A 47 4.90 -5.19 6.74
CA ALA A 47 3.86 -5.96 6.06
C ALA A 47 3.32 -5.23 4.82
N LEU A 48 3.14 -3.91 4.90
CA LEU A 48 2.69 -3.07 3.80
C LEU A 48 3.69 -3.08 2.64
N ALA A 49 4.98 -2.91 2.92
CA ALA A 49 6.04 -2.94 1.90
C ALA A 49 6.07 -4.28 1.14
N ASN A 50 5.96 -5.40 1.87
CA ASN A 50 5.87 -6.72 1.25
C ASN A 50 4.59 -6.89 0.42
N TRP A 51 3.52 -6.19 0.78
CA TRP A 51 2.25 -6.26 0.06
C TRP A 51 2.30 -5.43 -1.23
N GLU A 52 2.93 -4.25 -1.21
CA GLU A 52 3.17 -3.45 -2.41
C GLU A 52 3.98 -4.21 -3.47
N GLU A 53 5.04 -4.92 -3.07
CA GLU A 53 5.83 -5.74 -3.98
C GLU A 53 4.98 -6.85 -4.65
N LYS A 54 4.10 -7.51 -3.87
CA LYS A 54 3.18 -8.52 -4.41
C LYS A 54 2.16 -7.91 -5.37
N LEU A 55 1.56 -6.77 -5.01
CA LEU A 55 0.60 -6.08 -5.87
C LEU A 55 1.23 -5.69 -7.20
N GLN A 56 2.48 -5.22 -7.18
CA GLN A 56 3.16 -4.82 -8.40
C GLN A 56 3.42 -6.01 -9.34
N ALA A 57 3.80 -7.16 -8.78
CA ALA A 57 3.93 -8.40 -9.55
C ALA A 57 2.59 -8.88 -10.12
N ASP A 58 1.50 -8.81 -9.35
CA ASP A 58 0.16 -9.21 -9.80
C ASP A 58 -0.37 -8.28 -10.91
N VAL A 59 -0.14 -6.97 -10.80
CA VAL A 59 -0.51 -5.98 -11.84
C VAL A 59 0.26 -6.23 -13.14
N GLU A 60 1.56 -6.54 -13.06
CA GLU A 60 2.35 -6.85 -14.25
C GLU A 60 1.82 -8.12 -14.94
N LYS A 61 1.48 -9.15 -14.16
CA LYS A 61 0.89 -10.39 -14.68
C LYS A 61 -0.44 -10.12 -15.40
N LEU A 62 -1.37 -9.41 -14.77
CA LEU A 62 -2.66 -9.07 -15.37
C LEU A 62 -2.48 -8.22 -16.64
N THR A 63 -1.50 -7.32 -16.67
CA THR A 63 -1.21 -6.50 -17.84
C THR A 63 -0.72 -7.35 -19.02
N LYS A 64 0.14 -8.35 -18.77
CA LYS A 64 0.61 -9.30 -19.79
C LYS A 64 -0.53 -10.17 -20.31
N GLU A 65 -1.36 -10.71 -19.42
CA GLU A 65 -2.53 -11.51 -19.79
C GLU A 65 -3.52 -10.70 -20.65
N ASN A 66 -3.82 -9.46 -20.25
CA ASN A 66 -4.69 -8.56 -21.02
C ASN A 66 -4.11 -8.23 -22.41
N ALA A 67 -2.79 -8.02 -22.51
CA ALA A 67 -2.12 -7.78 -23.78
C ALA A 67 -2.17 -9.00 -24.72
N GLU A 68 -2.10 -10.21 -24.16
CA GLU A 68 -2.23 -11.45 -24.92
C GLU A 68 -3.66 -11.69 -25.41
N ILE A 69 -4.66 -11.45 -24.55
CA ILE A 69 -6.09 -11.48 -24.92
C ILE A 69 -6.40 -10.46 -26.01
N ASN A 70 -5.87 -9.24 -25.91
CA ASN A 70 -6.05 -8.24 -26.97
C ASN A 70 -5.42 -8.69 -28.30
N ARG A 71 -4.21 -9.25 -28.27
CA ARG A 71 -3.55 -9.79 -29.48
C ARG A 71 -4.32 -10.94 -30.11
N SER A 72 -4.94 -11.82 -29.32
CA SER A 72 -5.77 -12.91 -29.86
C SER A 72 -7.09 -12.40 -30.45
N ARG A 73 -7.70 -11.34 -29.87
CA ARG A 73 -8.89 -10.67 -30.42
C ARG A 73 -8.62 -9.98 -31.76
N PHE A 74 -7.48 -9.28 -31.92
CA PHE A 74 -7.14 -8.61 -33.18
C PHE A 74 -6.78 -9.55 -34.33
N LYS A 75 -6.34 -10.79 -34.06
CA LYS A 75 -6.07 -11.79 -35.12
C LYS A 75 -7.34 -12.36 -35.77
N GLY A 76 -8.51 -12.22 -35.13
CA GLY A 76 -9.77 -12.81 -35.59
C GLY A 76 -10.74 -11.84 -36.27
N ILE A 77 -10.45 -10.54 -36.31
CA ILE A 77 -11.36 -9.52 -36.85
C ILE A 77 -10.67 -8.83 -38.04
N PRO A 78 -11.16 -9.00 -39.29
CA PRO A 78 -10.67 -8.21 -40.40
C PRO A 78 -10.99 -6.73 -40.14
N LEU A 79 -10.04 -5.85 -40.47
CA LEU A 79 -10.00 -4.40 -40.23
C LEU A 79 -11.07 -3.60 -41.03
N VAL A 80 -12.24 -4.19 -41.25
CA VAL A 80 -13.32 -3.73 -42.13
C VAL A 80 -14.53 -3.21 -41.35
N PHE A 81 -14.64 -3.46 -40.03
CA PHE A 81 -15.87 -3.18 -39.26
C PHE A 81 -15.80 -2.03 -38.23
N LEU A 82 -14.69 -1.27 -38.13
CA LEU A 82 -14.49 -0.29 -37.05
C LEU A 82 -14.40 1.18 -37.51
N VAL A 83 -14.97 1.52 -38.68
CA VAL A 83 -15.22 2.91 -39.06
C VAL A 83 -16.66 3.02 -39.58
N PRO A 84 -17.61 3.57 -38.81
CA PRO A 84 -18.84 4.08 -39.39
C PRO A 84 -18.56 5.48 -39.97
N LEU A 85 -19.06 5.69 -41.19
CA LEU A 85 -19.17 6.99 -41.86
C LEU A 85 -20.01 7.98 -41.03
#